data_AF-O26622-F1
#
_entry.id   AF-O26622-F1
#
_cell.length_a   1.000
_cell.length_b   1.000
_cell.length_c   1.000
_cell.angle_alpha   90.00
_cell.angle_beta   90.00
_cell.angle_gamma   90.00
#
_symmetry.space_group_name_H-M   'P 1'
#
loop_
_entity.id
_entity.type
_entity.pdbx_description
1 polymer ?
#
loop_
_entity_poly.entity_id
_entity_poly.type
_entity_poly.pdbx_seq_one_letter_code
_entity_poly.pdbx_strand_id
1 'polypeptide(L)' 'MDGNSAYIIGSSYYYEGDEGEQEYVVFIEGDYAYDILFTTDDLSLIQDDIDTIIYSFRVD' A
#
# COMPACT_ATOMS: atom_id res chain seq x y z
N MET A 1 19.19 -12.41 1.30
CA MET A 1 18.56 -11.35 0.49
C MET A 1 17.13 -11.83 0.40
N ASP A 2 16.38 -11.66 1.48
CA ASP A 2 15.07 -12.30 1.62
C ASP A 2 14.06 -11.19 1.38
N GLY A 3 14.21 -10.60 0.19
CA GLY A 3 13.50 -9.40 -0.21
C GLY A 3 12.10 -9.80 -0.62
N ASN A 4 11.17 -9.66 0.32
CA ASN A 4 9.75 -9.57 -0.01
C ASN A 4 9.61 -8.59 -1.18
N SER A 5 9.13 -9.08 -2.31
CA SER A 5 8.90 -8.23 -3.48
C SER A 5 7.62 -7.47 -3.21
N ALA A 6 7.74 -6.18 -2.88
CA ALA A 6 6.61 -5.29 -2.70
C ALA A 6 6.28 -4.60 -4.03
N TYR A 7 5.01 -4.63 -4.43
CA TYR A 7 4.48 -3.84 -5.53
C TYR A 7 3.61 -2.73 -4.96
N ILE A 8 3.85 -1.50 -5.40
CA ILE A 8 3.10 -0.31 -4.95
C ILE A 8 2.39 0.29 -6.16
N ILE A 9 1.07 0.45 -6.05
CA ILE A 9 0.23 1.09 -7.07
C ILE A 9 -0.53 2.24 -6.41
N GLY A 10 -0.12 3.47 -6.72
CA GLY A 10 -0.88 4.67 -6.36
C GLY A 10 -1.93 5.00 -7.44
N SER A 11 -3.11 5.43 -7.02
CA SER A 11 -4.13 5.96 -7.93
C SER A 11 -5.06 6.94 -7.22
N SER A 12 -5.67 7.86 -7.95
CA SER A 12 -6.81 8.64 -7.47
C SER A 12 -8.13 7.98 -7.86
N TYR A 13 -9.17 8.17 -7.06
CA TYR A 13 -10.53 7.69 -7.32
C TYR A 13 -11.55 8.82 -7.20
N TYR A 14 -12.66 8.66 -7.92
CA TYR A 14 -13.83 9.52 -7.83
C TYR A 14 -15.08 8.64 -7.79
N TYR A 15 -15.83 8.69 -6.70
CA TYR A 15 -17.01 7.85 -6.50
C TYR A 15 -18.15 8.67 -5.86
N GLU A 16 -19.31 8.72 -6.53
CA GLU A 16 -20.53 9.38 -6.04
C GLU A 16 -20.40 10.85 -5.58
N GLY A 17 -19.38 11.57 -6.04
CA GLY A 17 -19.14 12.97 -5.66
C GLY A 17 -17.99 13.15 -4.68
N ASP A 18 -17.51 12.06 -4.08
CA ASP A 18 -16.31 12.03 -3.25
C ASP A 18 -15.08 11.72 -4.11
N GLU A 19 -14.01 12.47 -3.88
CA GLU A 19 -12.71 12.26 -4.49
C GLU A 19 -11.69 11.86 -3.42
N GLY A 20 -10.74 11.02 -3.79
CA GLY A 20 -9.68 10.64 -2.89
C GLY A 20 -8.53 9.97 -3.60
N GLU A 21 -7.54 9.60 -2.81
CA GLU A 21 -6.34 8.92 -3.22
C GLU A 21 -6.24 7.55 -2.54
N GLN A 22 -5.63 6.61 -3.23
CA GLN A 22 -5.41 5.27 -2.73
C GLN A 22 -4.03 4.75 -3.11
N GLU A 23 -3.43 3.99 -2.19
CA GLU A 23 -2.17 3.29 -2.42
C GLU A 23 -2.36 1.81 -2.07
N TYR A 24 -2.14 0.95 -3.06
CA TYR A 24 -2.25 -0.49 -2.94
C TYR A 24 -0.86 -1.11 -2.88
N VAL A 25 -0.58 -1.81 -1.76
CA VAL A 25 0.70 -2.44 -1.48
C VAL A 25 0.51 -3.95 -1.46
N VAL A 26 1.28 -4.67 -2.27
CA VAL A 26 1.25 -6.15 -2.32
C VAL A 26 2.61 -6.71 -1.95
N PHE A 27 2.65 -7.56 -0.93
CA PHE A 27 3.82 -8.35 -0.55
C PHE A 27 3.65 -9.78 -1.07
N ILE A 28 4.67 -10.30 -1.76
CA ILE A 28 4.69 -11.68 -2.24
C ILE A 28 5.71 -12.48 -1.45
N GLU A 29 5.27 -13.61 -0.90
CA GLU A 29 6.12 -14.62 -0.25
C GLU A 29 5.74 -16.01 -0.76
N GLY A 30 6.65 -16.65 -1.52
CA GLY A 30 6.37 -17.94 -2.16
C GLY A 30 5.14 -17.86 -3.07
N ASP A 31 4.12 -18.66 -2.76
CA ASP A 31 2.85 -18.72 -3.49
C ASP A 31 1.75 -17.83 -2.88
N TYR A 32 2.06 -17.10 -1.80
CA TYR A 32 1.10 -16.24 -1.10
C TYR A 32 1.30 -14.77 -1.48
N ALA A 33 0.17 -14.06 -1.60
CA ALA A 33 0.12 -12.61 -1.75
C ALA A 33 -0.63 -12.00 -0.56
N TYR A 34 -0.03 -10.98 0.05
CA TYR A 34 -0.61 -10.20 1.14
C TYR A 34 -0.77 -8.78 0.66
N ASP A 35 -1.99 -8.25 0.71
CA ASP A 35 -2.30 -6.91 0.24
C ASP A 35 -2.79 -5.97 1.35
N ILE A 36 -2.45 -4.69 1.21
CA ILE A 36 -2.89 -3.59 2.06
C ILE A 36 -3.35 -2.45 1.15
N LEU A 37 -4.56 -1.94 1.40
CA LEU A 37 -5.10 -0.77 0.71
C LEU A 37 -5.20 0.40 1.69
N PHE A 38 -4.50 1.49 1.36
CA PHE A 38 -4.64 2.78 2.03
C PHE A 38 -5.58 3.66 1.23
N THR A 39 -6.54 4.31 1.89
CA THR A 39 -7.47 5.26 1.29
C THR A 39 -7.52 6.53 2.13
N THR A 40 -7.37 7.68 1.50
CA THR A 40 -7.34 9.00 2.15
C THR A 40 -7.72 10.07 1.14
N ASP A 41 -8.05 11.27 1.61
CA ASP A 41 -8.26 12.43 0.71
C ASP A 41 -6.92 12.96 0.15
N ASP A 42 -5.82 12.71 0.87
CA ASP A 42 -4.45 13.14 0.52
C ASP A 42 -3.43 12.11 1.04
N LEU A 43 -2.76 11.39 0.14
CA LEU A 43 -1.72 10.39 0.49
C LEU A 43 -0.46 11.04 1.04
N SER A 44 -0.16 12.29 0.68
CA SER A 44 1.07 12.96 1.10
C SER A 44 1.15 13.14 2.62
N LEU A 45 0.00 13.14 3.30
CA LEU A 45 -0.09 13.26 4.76
C LEU A 45 0.27 11.97 5.50
N ILE A 46 0.19 10.81 4.84
CA ILE A 46 0.40 9.49 5.45
C ILE A 46 1.50 8.66 4.77
N GLN A 47 2.19 9.23 3.78
CA GLN A 47 3.20 8.49 3.01
C GLN A 47 4.33 7.93 3.90
N ASP A 48 4.79 8.70 4.90
CA ASP A 48 5.82 8.25 5.84
C ASP A 48 5.36 7.06 6.69
N ASP A 49 4.06 7.02 7.04
CA ASP A 49 3.46 5.91 7.78
C ASP A 49 3.34 4.67 6.88
N ILE A 50 2.95 4.84 5.61
CA ILE A 50 2.88 3.76 4.62
C ILE A 50 4.27 3.16 4.40
N ASP A 51 5.29 3.99 4.19
CA ASP A 51 6.69 3.55 4.05
C ASP A 51 7.14 2.76 5.27
N THR A 52 6.84 3.26 6.47
CA THR A 52 7.19 2.57 7.74
C THR A 52 6.54 1.19 7.83
N ILE A 53 5.27 1.06 7.44
CA ILE A 53 4.55 -0.22 7.39
C ILE A 53 5.22 -1.16 6.39
N ILE A 54 5.55 -0.68 5.18
CA ILE A 54 6.23 -1.48 4.14
C ILE A 54 7.57 -2.01 4.65
N TYR A 55 8.41 -1.16 5.26
CA TYR A 55 9.71 -1.57 5.77
C TYR A 55 9.62 -2.56 6.94
N SER A 56 8.56 -2.45 7.75
CA SER A 56 8.35 -3.27 8.94
C SER A 56 7.64 -4.58 8.65
N PHE A 57 7.01 -4.74 7.48
CA PHE A 57 6.23 -5.93 7.17
C PHE A 57 7.11 -7.18 7.11
N ARG A 58 6.75 -8.18 7.92
CA ARG A 58 7.37 -9.50 7.99
C ARG A 58 6.25 -10.53 8.04
N VAL A 59 6.46 -11.62 7.30
CA VAL A 59 5.62 -12.81 7.38
C VAL A 59 6.51 -13.89 8.01
N ASP A 60 5.96 -14.57 9.02
CA ASP A 60 6.62 -15.65 9.79
C ASP A 60 6.10 -17.03 9.36
#